data_AF-A0A0W8CKR6-F1
#
_entry.id   AF-A0A0W8CKR6-F1
#
_cell.length_a   1.000
_cell.length_b   1.000
_cell.length_c   1.000
_cell.angle_alpha   90.00
_cell.angle_beta   90.00
_cell.angle_gamma   90.00
#
_symmetry.space_group_name_H-M   'P 1'
#
loop_
_entity.id
_entity.type
_entity.pdbx_description
1 polymer ?
#
loop_
_entity_poly.entity_id
_entity_poly.type
_entity_poly.pdbx_seq_one_letter_code
_entity_poly.pdbx_strand_id
1 'polypeptide(L)'
;MPHSTTLSADELERMRASVSPPVQSDREARRQAIRLKSEQRTAKWPNTLEAMRKKKDRWKKDKEERLEEERKKIDEEEMRLQREAQTKQIERANRLLYEQTDRMKTLRSKQLLTDVVHHRTLQLEEKQMLKDQDDLTSYHYDQQVVAQVIEGEAEEQRKTKKRLEENARLAAIQKQQLEEYKQRYINELREEKREDERMKQQAEKEYLDEKEKERQRKLRLKQASEDTQLANQRLQLHREMQKEKERLEDLKREEEERKKQLRDAKRLNLQRQKKENAQARKQRMIDLATNNLVKLEQKNEERLQNQSKEVRSKEDKMLKERADRRAAEQEAIARSRRHQLDCKQREKEREAQEALECVVQWEQFGRRIEMQSKQEEQERRLEDLRLAIGQKQQADARRKILKDERAAQLQDDQAARSVLDHEDDRFRVVAQRALEEARERGLTNVFPIQKAMVEKRIDLLHASGFRV
;
A
#
# COMPACT_ATOMS: atom_id res chain seq x y z
N MET A 1 -21.93 -97.92 22.53
CA MET A 1 -21.50 -98.17 23.92
C MET A 1 -19.99 -98.01 23.97
N PRO A 2 -19.42 -97.08 24.77
CA PRO A 2 -18.00 -97.13 25.12
C PRO A 2 -17.78 -98.20 26.19
N HIS A 3 -16.75 -99.04 26.03
CA HIS A 3 -16.37 -100.05 27.03
C HIS A 3 -15.39 -99.45 28.04
N SER A 4 -15.66 -99.58 29.34
CA SER A 4 -14.73 -99.16 30.40
C SER A 4 -13.73 -100.27 30.69
N THR A 5 -12.46 -100.05 30.37
CA THR A 5 -11.36 -100.98 30.71
C THR A 5 -10.89 -100.74 32.14
N THR A 6 -11.07 -101.71 33.04
CA THR A 6 -10.55 -101.65 34.42
C THR A 6 -9.15 -102.25 34.48
N LEU A 7 -8.13 -101.40 34.69
CA LEU A 7 -6.74 -101.83 34.89
C LEU A 7 -6.55 -102.51 36.25
N SER A 8 -5.73 -103.56 36.29
CA SER A 8 -5.37 -104.26 37.53
C SER A 8 -4.37 -103.43 38.37
N ALA A 9 -4.40 -103.60 39.70
CA ALA A 9 -3.45 -102.96 40.61
C ALA A 9 -2.00 -103.32 40.27
N ASP A 10 -1.74 -104.59 39.92
CA ASP A 10 -0.40 -105.10 39.58
C ASP A 10 0.13 -104.49 38.27
N GLU A 11 -0.74 -104.25 37.28
CA GLU A 11 -0.37 -103.55 36.05
C GLU A 11 -0.01 -102.10 36.34
N LEU A 12 -0.74 -101.46 37.25
CA LEU A 12 -0.51 -100.09 37.68
C LEU A 12 0.82 -99.97 38.47
N GLU A 13 1.16 -100.93 39.33
CA GLU A 13 2.48 -101.00 39.97
C GLU A 13 3.61 -101.29 38.97
N ARG A 14 3.40 -102.18 38.00
CA ARG A 14 4.39 -102.46 36.96
C ARG A 14 4.67 -101.25 36.07
N MET A 15 3.63 -100.48 35.72
CA MET A 15 3.77 -99.19 35.03
C MET A 15 4.53 -98.18 35.89
N ARG A 16 4.21 -98.07 37.20
CA ARG A 16 4.94 -97.21 38.14
C ARG A 16 6.42 -97.57 38.24
N ALA A 17 6.76 -98.87 38.33
CA ALA A 17 8.14 -99.33 38.37
C ALA A 17 8.90 -99.00 37.08
N SER A 18 8.28 -99.18 35.90
CA SER A 18 8.92 -98.89 34.60
C SER A 18 9.13 -97.41 34.29
N VAL A 19 8.35 -96.51 34.92
CA VAL A 19 8.48 -95.05 34.80
C VAL A 19 9.33 -94.47 35.95
N SER A 20 9.57 -95.23 37.02
CA SER A 20 10.48 -94.80 38.10
C SER A 20 11.93 -94.72 37.58
N PRO A 21 12.66 -93.62 37.86
CA PRO A 21 14.04 -93.50 37.43
C PRO A 21 14.90 -94.59 38.10
N PRO A 22 15.87 -95.19 37.39
CA PRO A 22 16.73 -96.21 37.97
C PRO A 22 17.42 -95.66 39.21
N VAL A 23 17.37 -96.42 40.32
CA VAL A 23 17.99 -96.03 41.59
C VAL A 23 19.47 -95.80 41.34
N GLN A 24 19.88 -94.53 41.32
CA GLN A 24 21.25 -94.15 41.01
C GLN A 24 22.18 -94.84 42.01
N SER A 25 23.02 -95.75 41.51
CA SER A 25 24.06 -96.33 42.34
C SER A 25 24.93 -95.21 42.91
N ASP A 26 25.39 -95.38 44.15
CA ASP A 26 26.26 -94.43 44.86
C ASP A 26 27.47 -93.98 44.00
N ARG A 27 27.94 -94.85 43.10
CA ARG A 27 28.99 -94.60 42.12
C ARG A 27 28.57 -93.63 41.01
N GLU A 28 27.33 -93.71 40.54
CA GLU A 28 26.77 -92.82 39.51
C GLU A 28 26.40 -91.46 40.08
N ALA A 29 25.80 -91.41 41.27
CA ALA A 29 25.54 -90.16 41.98
C ALA A 29 26.86 -89.40 42.25
N ARG A 30 27.92 -90.10 42.70
CA ARG A 30 29.27 -89.52 42.83
C ARG A 30 29.84 -89.06 41.49
N ARG A 31 29.67 -89.84 40.40
CA ARG A 31 30.11 -89.44 39.05
C ARG A 31 29.39 -88.19 38.55
N GLN A 32 28.07 -88.07 38.76
CA GLN A 32 27.29 -86.89 38.42
C GLN A 32 27.71 -85.69 39.27
N ALA A 33 27.91 -85.85 40.58
CA ALA A 33 28.40 -84.79 41.46
C ALA A 33 29.80 -84.29 41.08
N ILE A 34 30.71 -85.18 40.67
CA ILE A 34 32.04 -84.82 40.15
C ILE A 34 31.92 -84.12 38.79
N ARG A 35 31.05 -84.61 37.89
CA ARG A 35 30.78 -83.99 36.59
C ARG A 35 30.22 -82.58 36.75
N LEU A 36 29.23 -82.36 37.61
CA LEU A 36 28.67 -81.04 37.92
C LEU A 36 29.73 -80.10 38.51
N LYS A 37 30.57 -80.57 39.44
CA LYS A 37 31.70 -79.79 39.97
C LYS A 37 32.72 -79.45 38.88
N SER A 38 32.92 -80.32 37.89
CA SER A 38 33.78 -80.07 36.72
C SER A 38 33.17 -79.06 35.76
N GLU A 39 31.87 -79.19 35.43
CA GLU A 39 31.13 -78.25 34.58
C GLU A 39 31.05 -76.86 35.22
N GLN A 40 30.81 -76.76 36.53
CA GLN A 40 30.87 -75.51 37.29
C GLN A 40 32.26 -74.86 37.32
N ARG A 41 33.34 -75.66 37.30
CA ARG A 41 34.72 -75.17 37.18
C ARG A 41 35.00 -74.69 35.76
N THR A 42 34.65 -75.49 34.76
CA THR A 42 34.84 -75.21 33.33
C THR A 42 34.05 -73.97 32.89
N ALA A 43 32.86 -73.75 33.42
CA ALA A 43 32.07 -72.55 33.16
C ALA A 43 32.74 -71.25 33.66
N LYS A 44 33.63 -71.35 34.65
CA LYS A 44 34.43 -70.22 35.16
C LYS A 44 35.74 -70.02 34.41
N TRP A 45 36.11 -70.91 33.49
CA TRP A 45 37.35 -70.80 32.72
C TRP A 45 37.18 -69.84 31.54
N PRO A 46 37.92 -68.72 31.49
CA PRO A 46 37.76 -67.70 30.44
C PRO A 46 38.25 -68.16 29.06
N ASN A 47 39.00 -69.28 29.01
CA ASN A 47 39.69 -69.76 27.82
C ASN A 47 38.98 -70.95 27.13
N THR A 48 37.74 -71.29 27.51
CA THR A 48 36.95 -72.27 26.77
C THR A 48 36.47 -71.69 25.43
N LEU A 49 36.27 -72.54 24.42
CA LEU A 49 35.77 -72.08 23.11
C LEU A 49 34.42 -71.36 23.22
N GLU A 50 33.55 -71.80 24.12
CA GLU A 50 32.29 -71.11 24.41
C GLU A 50 32.49 -69.75 25.07
N ALA A 51 33.38 -69.65 26.07
CA ALA A 51 33.68 -68.36 26.71
C ALA A 51 34.30 -67.38 25.70
N MET A 52 35.19 -67.86 24.81
CA MET A 52 35.76 -67.04 23.73
C MET A 52 34.71 -66.59 22.71
N ARG A 53 33.78 -67.46 22.30
CA ARG A 53 32.64 -67.08 21.44
C ARG A 53 31.76 -66.03 22.13
N LYS A 54 31.29 -66.32 23.36
CA LYS A 54 30.50 -65.38 24.18
C LYS A 54 31.21 -64.03 24.39
N LYS A 55 32.54 -64.02 24.56
CA LYS A 55 33.35 -62.79 24.65
C LYS A 55 33.41 -62.04 23.32
N LYS A 56 33.56 -62.73 22.19
CA LYS A 56 33.56 -62.13 20.84
C LYS A 56 32.19 -61.54 20.50
N ASP A 57 31.11 -62.24 20.84
CA ASP A 57 29.75 -61.80 20.55
C ASP A 57 29.32 -60.63 21.45
N ARG A 58 29.70 -60.65 22.74
CA ARG A 58 29.61 -59.47 23.62
C ARG A 58 30.41 -58.30 23.05
N TRP A 59 31.68 -58.48 22.70
CA TRP A 59 32.49 -57.40 22.13
C TRP A 59 31.91 -56.81 20.83
N LYS A 60 31.27 -57.63 19.98
CA LYS A 60 30.51 -57.14 18.81
C LYS A 60 29.33 -56.29 19.26
N LYS A 61 28.49 -56.81 20.17
CA LYS A 61 27.31 -56.10 20.68
C LYS A 61 27.70 -54.79 21.37
N ASP A 62 28.70 -54.82 22.26
CA ASP A 62 29.27 -53.63 22.92
C ASP A 62 29.87 -52.63 21.90
N LYS A 63 30.27 -53.07 20.70
CA LYS A 63 30.76 -52.19 19.62
C LYS A 63 29.59 -51.64 18.80
N GLU A 64 28.59 -52.44 18.49
CA GLU A 64 27.38 -52.04 17.78
C GLU A 64 26.56 -51.04 18.61
N GLU A 65 26.37 -51.30 19.91
CA GLU A 65 25.71 -50.39 20.86
C GLU A 65 26.44 -49.04 20.95
N ARG A 66 27.78 -49.02 21.03
CA ARG A 66 28.57 -47.77 21.00
C ARG A 66 28.42 -47.01 19.68
N LEU A 67 28.43 -47.70 18.54
CA LEU A 67 28.23 -47.07 17.23
C LEU A 67 26.80 -46.52 17.06
N GLU A 68 25.79 -47.18 17.65
CA GLU A 68 24.44 -46.65 17.70
C GLU A 68 24.30 -45.45 18.64
N GLU A 69 24.97 -45.45 19.80
CA GLU A 69 25.02 -44.28 20.69
C GLU A 69 25.71 -43.08 20.03
N GLU A 70 26.80 -43.31 19.28
CA GLU A 70 27.46 -42.27 18.49
C GLU A 70 26.54 -41.71 17.40
N ARG A 71 25.79 -42.57 16.68
CA ARG A 71 24.78 -42.12 15.70
C ARG A 71 23.66 -41.32 16.34
N LYS A 72 23.08 -41.78 17.45
CA LYS A 72 22.01 -41.07 18.18
C LYS A 72 22.47 -39.68 18.62
N LYS A 73 23.72 -39.53 19.08
CA LYS A 73 24.30 -38.22 19.42
C LYS A 73 24.43 -37.31 18.19
N ILE A 74 24.86 -37.84 17.04
CA ILE A 74 24.91 -37.08 15.78
C ILE A 74 23.50 -36.65 15.36
N ASP A 75 22.52 -37.55 15.39
CA ASP A 75 21.12 -37.24 15.07
C ASP A 75 20.55 -36.16 16.01
N GLU A 76 20.84 -36.22 17.31
CA GLU A 76 20.46 -35.20 18.30
C GLU A 76 21.13 -33.83 18.04
N GLU A 77 22.43 -33.82 17.69
CA GLU A 77 23.16 -32.59 17.34
C GLU A 77 22.68 -31.99 16.02
N GLU A 78 22.47 -32.79 14.98
CA GLU A 78 21.90 -32.35 13.70
C GLU A 78 20.49 -31.80 13.89
N MET A 79 19.62 -32.48 14.66
CA MET A 79 18.29 -31.99 14.99
C MET A 79 18.33 -30.69 15.78
N ARG A 80 19.31 -30.49 16.67
CA ARG A 80 19.52 -29.21 17.37
C ARG A 80 19.93 -28.12 16.38
N LEU A 81 20.92 -28.37 15.54
CA LEU A 81 21.40 -27.41 14.53
C LEU A 81 20.32 -27.04 13.51
N GLN A 82 19.51 -28.00 13.06
CA GLN A 82 18.37 -27.76 12.17
C GLN A 82 17.30 -26.90 12.84
N ARG A 83 16.96 -27.18 14.11
CA ARG A 83 16.03 -26.33 14.90
C ARG A 83 16.59 -24.93 15.09
N GLU A 84 17.86 -24.78 15.44
CA GLU A 84 18.53 -23.47 15.55
C GLU A 84 18.56 -22.71 14.21
N ALA A 85 18.76 -23.41 13.08
CA ALA A 85 18.69 -22.79 11.76
C ALA A 85 17.27 -22.35 11.42
N GLN A 86 16.27 -23.17 11.75
CA GLN A 86 14.86 -22.88 11.55
C GLN A 86 14.41 -21.69 12.41
N THR A 87 14.79 -21.61 13.69
CA THR A 87 14.47 -20.46 14.56
C THR A 87 15.12 -19.19 14.02
N LYS A 88 16.40 -19.22 13.64
CA LYS A 88 17.10 -18.07 13.02
C LYS A 88 16.42 -17.61 11.72
N GLN A 89 15.90 -18.54 10.90
CA GLN A 89 15.14 -18.20 9.69
C GLN A 89 13.79 -17.56 10.03
N ILE A 90 13.04 -18.11 10.99
CA ILE A 90 11.76 -17.56 11.45
C ILE A 90 11.94 -16.18 12.10
N GLU A 91 12.95 -16.01 12.94
CA GLU A 91 13.32 -14.72 13.55
C GLU A 91 13.67 -13.67 12.50
N ARG A 92 14.46 -14.05 11.48
CA ARG A 92 14.77 -13.17 10.35
C ARG A 92 13.52 -12.80 9.56
N ALA A 93 12.62 -13.75 9.29
CA ALA A 93 11.37 -13.49 8.59
C ALA A 93 10.46 -12.55 9.40
N ASN A 94 10.26 -12.84 10.69
CA ASN A 94 9.48 -12.00 11.60
C ASN A 94 10.05 -10.58 11.71
N ARG A 95 11.38 -10.43 11.74
CA ARG A 95 12.05 -9.12 11.71
C ARG A 95 11.79 -8.38 10.39
N LEU A 96 11.90 -9.06 9.25
CA LEU A 96 11.65 -8.44 7.94
C LEU A 96 10.18 -8.02 7.79
N LEU A 97 9.22 -8.85 8.22
CA LEU A 97 7.80 -8.50 8.23
C LEU A 97 7.53 -7.28 9.11
N TYR A 98 8.15 -7.21 10.30
CA TYR A 98 8.03 -6.06 11.18
C TYR A 98 8.67 -4.79 10.58
N GLU A 99 9.87 -4.89 10.00
CA GLU A 99 10.53 -3.77 9.29
C GLU A 99 9.74 -3.30 8.05
N GLN A 100 8.93 -4.19 7.44
CA GLN A 100 8.01 -3.87 6.35
C GLN A 100 6.68 -3.23 6.79
N THR A 101 6.37 -3.13 8.09
CA THR A 101 5.19 -2.37 8.54
C THR A 101 5.32 -0.88 8.20
N ASP A 102 4.23 -0.21 7.82
CA ASP A 102 4.30 1.19 7.38
C ASP A 102 4.74 2.15 8.48
N ARG A 103 4.48 1.81 9.74
CA ARG A 103 5.01 2.54 10.91
C ARG A 103 6.54 2.42 11.00
N MET A 104 7.11 1.23 10.77
CA MET A 104 8.55 1.03 10.71
C MET A 104 9.18 1.70 9.48
N LYS A 105 8.55 1.63 8.30
CA LYS A 105 8.98 2.39 7.11
C LYS A 105 9.02 3.90 7.38
N THR A 106 8.01 4.43 8.07
CA THR A 106 7.93 5.84 8.48
C THR A 106 9.09 6.19 9.42
N LEU A 107 9.36 5.38 10.45
CA LEU A 107 10.50 5.57 11.35
C LEU A 107 11.84 5.55 10.59
N ARG A 108 12.07 4.57 9.71
CA ARG A 108 13.27 4.50 8.86
C ARG A 108 13.43 5.73 7.97
N SER A 109 12.33 6.23 7.40
CA SER A 109 12.34 7.47 6.60
C SER A 109 12.74 8.69 7.44
N LYS A 110 12.30 8.81 8.70
CA LYS A 110 12.76 9.90 9.59
C LYS A 110 14.21 9.74 10.06
N GLN A 111 14.69 8.51 10.27
CA GLN A 111 16.12 8.25 10.54
C GLN A 111 16.96 8.75 9.37
N LEU A 112 16.64 8.33 8.14
CA LEU A 112 17.33 8.79 6.94
C LEU A 112 17.27 10.32 6.78
N LEU A 113 16.13 10.96 7.07
CA LEU A 113 16.02 12.41 7.06
C LEU A 113 16.95 13.09 8.09
N THR A 114 17.14 12.47 9.25
CA THR A 114 18.07 12.94 10.29
C THR A 114 19.51 12.88 9.80
N ASP A 115 19.91 11.74 9.22
CA ASP A 115 21.24 11.55 8.63
C ASP A 115 21.49 12.56 7.48
N VAL A 116 20.52 12.76 6.58
CA VAL A 116 20.61 13.71 5.46
C VAL A 116 20.74 15.16 5.95
N VAL A 117 20.01 15.56 7.00
CA VAL A 117 20.14 16.90 7.58
C VAL A 117 21.53 17.11 8.19
N HIS A 118 22.10 16.11 8.85
CA HIS A 118 23.45 16.20 9.40
C HIS A 118 24.54 16.22 8.31
N HIS A 119 24.45 15.36 7.29
CA HIS A 119 25.35 15.45 6.14
C HIS A 119 25.24 16.80 5.44
N ARG A 120 24.06 17.43 5.46
CA ARG A 120 23.88 18.78 4.92
C ARG A 120 24.56 19.87 5.76
N THR A 121 24.66 19.75 7.08
CA THR A 121 25.43 20.72 7.89
C THR A 121 26.93 20.57 7.61
N LEU A 122 27.45 19.35 7.57
CA LEU A 122 28.85 19.08 7.22
C LEU A 122 29.23 19.63 5.83
N GLN A 123 28.36 19.46 4.82
CA GLN A 123 28.57 20.06 3.48
C GLN A 123 28.61 21.60 3.48
N LEU A 124 27.89 22.26 4.39
CA LEU A 124 27.90 23.72 4.50
C LEU A 124 29.18 24.21 5.19
N GLU A 125 29.63 23.49 6.22
CA GLU A 125 30.92 23.72 6.90
C GLU A 125 32.10 23.51 5.92
N GLU A 126 32.13 22.39 5.19
CA GLU A 126 33.14 22.10 4.16
C GLU A 126 33.16 23.18 3.06
N LYS A 127 31.98 23.60 2.57
CA LYS A 127 31.88 24.68 1.58
C LYS A 127 32.41 26.01 2.11
N GLN A 128 32.21 26.29 3.40
CA GLN A 128 32.75 27.51 4.01
C GLN A 128 34.27 27.44 4.14
N MET A 129 34.82 26.32 4.63
CA MET A 129 36.27 26.09 4.70
C MET A 129 36.96 26.22 3.33
N LEU A 130 36.37 25.67 2.27
CA LEU A 130 36.87 25.81 0.90
C LEU A 130 36.84 27.27 0.43
N LYS A 131 35.76 28.00 0.71
CA LYS A 131 35.67 29.43 0.37
C LYS A 131 36.72 30.25 1.11
N ASP A 132 36.94 29.99 2.39
CA ASP A 132 37.94 30.71 3.19
C ASP A 132 39.37 30.43 2.67
N GLN A 133 39.63 29.21 2.15
CA GLN A 133 40.88 28.84 1.47
C GLN A 133 41.03 29.52 0.09
N ASP A 134 39.95 29.57 -0.70
CA ASP A 134 39.94 30.27 -1.99
C ASP A 134 40.18 31.78 -1.80
N ASP A 135 39.49 32.42 -0.87
CA ASP A 135 39.64 33.84 -0.52
C ASP A 135 41.09 34.15 -0.08
N LEU A 136 41.73 33.28 0.72
CA LEU A 136 43.15 33.40 1.10
C LEU A 136 44.10 33.22 -0.10
N THR A 137 43.78 32.31 -1.02
CA THR A 137 44.58 32.05 -2.22
C THR A 137 44.51 33.23 -3.18
N SER A 138 43.31 33.79 -3.40
CA SER A 138 43.11 35.03 -4.15
C SER A 138 43.86 36.21 -3.53
N TYR A 139 43.80 36.37 -2.20
CA TYR A 139 44.55 37.43 -1.50
C TYR A 139 46.07 37.34 -1.75
N HIS A 140 46.66 36.14 -1.69
CA HIS A 140 48.07 35.95 -2.00
C HIS A 140 48.41 36.17 -3.48
N TYR A 141 47.52 35.78 -4.40
CA TYR A 141 47.68 36.07 -5.82
C TYR A 141 47.66 37.58 -6.10
N ASP A 142 46.69 38.31 -5.54
CA ASP A 142 46.57 39.77 -5.67
C ASP A 142 47.83 40.48 -5.13
N GLN A 143 48.36 40.03 -3.99
CA GLN A 143 49.64 40.53 -3.47
C GLN A 143 50.81 40.31 -4.44
N GLN A 144 50.90 39.14 -5.08
CA GLN A 144 51.95 38.84 -6.06
C GLN A 144 51.82 39.69 -7.32
N VAL A 145 50.60 39.87 -7.83
CA VAL A 145 50.32 40.73 -8.99
C VAL A 145 50.69 42.18 -8.69
N VAL A 146 50.30 42.71 -7.52
CA VAL A 146 50.68 44.07 -7.08
C VAL A 146 52.20 44.22 -6.96
N ALA A 147 52.91 43.24 -6.40
CA ALA A 147 54.37 43.27 -6.32
C ALA A 147 55.03 43.29 -7.71
N GLN A 148 54.55 42.47 -8.66
CA GLN A 148 55.04 42.46 -10.05
C GLN A 148 54.77 43.78 -10.78
N VAL A 149 53.61 44.41 -10.55
CA VAL A 149 53.31 45.74 -11.10
C VAL A 149 54.28 46.80 -10.57
N ILE A 150 54.53 46.82 -9.25
CA ILE A 150 55.48 47.76 -8.63
C ILE A 150 56.91 47.55 -9.17
N GLU A 151 57.35 46.30 -9.34
CA GLU A 151 58.65 45.98 -9.93
C GLU A 151 58.75 46.44 -11.40
N GLY A 152 57.72 46.17 -12.20
CA GLY A 152 57.63 46.60 -13.60
C GLY A 152 57.61 48.13 -13.75
N GLU A 153 56.88 48.85 -12.89
CA GLU A 153 56.91 50.32 -12.85
C GLU A 153 58.31 50.84 -12.49
N ALA A 154 58.99 50.24 -11.52
CA ALA A 154 60.35 50.61 -11.15
C ALA A 154 61.36 50.35 -12.29
N GLU A 155 61.19 49.27 -13.06
CA GLU A 155 61.98 49.02 -14.26
C GLU A 155 61.74 50.05 -15.37
N GLU A 156 60.48 50.37 -15.69
CA GLU A 156 60.17 51.40 -16.69
C GLU A 156 60.66 52.79 -16.26
N GLN A 157 60.58 53.13 -14.97
CA GLN A 157 61.22 54.34 -14.43
C GLN A 157 62.75 54.33 -14.59
N ARG A 158 63.41 53.17 -14.47
CA ARG A 158 64.85 53.04 -14.75
C ARG A 158 65.17 53.16 -16.24
N LYS A 159 64.39 52.53 -17.13
CA LYS A 159 64.57 52.62 -18.60
C LYS A 159 64.35 54.04 -19.11
N THR A 160 63.30 54.72 -18.63
CA THR A 160 63.01 56.13 -18.99
C THR A 160 64.09 57.08 -18.49
N LYS A 161 64.60 56.92 -17.25
CA LYS A 161 65.76 57.68 -16.75
C LYS A 161 67.01 57.46 -17.62
N LYS A 162 67.36 56.21 -17.96
CA LYS A 162 68.48 55.91 -18.87
C LYS A 162 68.32 56.59 -20.23
N ARG A 163 67.13 56.50 -20.85
CA ARG A 163 66.83 57.20 -22.12
C ARG A 163 66.97 58.72 -22.00
N LEU A 164 66.55 59.32 -20.88
CA LEU A 164 66.73 60.74 -20.61
C LEU A 164 68.21 61.13 -20.47
N GLU A 165 69.01 60.32 -19.76
CA GLU A 165 70.46 60.51 -19.66
C GLU A 165 71.17 60.37 -21.01
N GLU A 166 70.82 59.36 -21.80
CA GLU A 166 71.34 59.15 -23.16
C GLU A 166 70.98 60.31 -24.09
N ASN A 167 69.72 60.76 -24.08
CA ASN A 167 69.27 61.92 -24.84
C ASN A 167 69.98 63.21 -24.39
N ALA A 168 70.21 63.40 -23.08
CA ALA A 168 70.94 64.55 -22.56
C ALA A 168 72.42 64.53 -22.98
N ARG A 169 73.07 63.35 -22.97
CA ARG A 169 74.44 63.16 -23.50
C ARG A 169 74.50 63.45 -25.00
N LEU A 170 73.55 62.93 -25.77
CA LEU A 170 73.47 63.19 -27.21
C LEU A 170 73.29 64.69 -27.50
N ALA A 171 72.41 65.37 -26.77
CA ALA A 171 72.21 66.81 -26.90
C ALA A 171 73.45 67.64 -26.50
N ALA A 172 74.24 67.18 -25.53
CA ALA A 172 75.52 67.80 -25.17
C ALA A 172 76.56 67.64 -26.29
N ILE A 173 76.68 66.44 -26.87
CA ILE A 173 77.57 66.18 -28.02
C ILE A 173 77.14 67.01 -29.23
N GLN A 174 75.84 67.08 -29.53
CA GLN A 174 75.31 67.91 -30.63
C GLN A 174 75.61 69.40 -30.42
N LYS A 175 75.54 69.92 -29.19
CA LYS A 175 75.95 71.30 -28.87
C LYS A 175 77.45 71.51 -29.11
N GLN A 176 78.30 70.59 -28.67
CA GLN A 176 79.75 70.65 -28.91
C GLN A 176 80.06 70.62 -30.43
N GLN A 177 79.41 69.74 -31.19
CA GLN A 177 79.54 69.68 -32.64
C GLN A 177 79.10 70.99 -33.34
N LEU A 178 78.03 71.63 -32.87
CA LEU A 178 77.59 72.93 -33.37
C LEU A 178 78.56 74.07 -32.98
N GLU A 179 79.20 74.00 -31.82
CA GLU A 179 80.23 74.94 -31.39
C GLU A 179 81.53 74.75 -32.17
N GLU A 180 81.98 73.52 -32.39
CA GLU A 180 83.09 73.20 -33.29
C GLU A 180 82.81 73.67 -34.72
N TYR A 181 81.61 73.43 -35.25
CA TYR A 181 81.22 73.88 -36.58
C TYR A 181 81.25 75.41 -36.68
N LYS A 182 80.71 76.13 -35.68
CA LYS A 182 80.82 77.59 -35.59
C LYS A 182 82.28 78.06 -35.52
N GLN A 183 83.14 77.38 -34.76
CA GLN A 183 84.57 77.74 -34.68
C GLN A 183 85.30 77.49 -36.00
N ARG A 184 85.02 76.37 -36.69
CA ARG A 184 85.53 76.10 -38.04
C ARG A 184 85.07 77.18 -39.02
N TYR A 185 83.78 77.50 -39.06
CA TYR A 185 83.22 78.56 -39.90
C TYR A 185 83.79 79.96 -39.58
N ILE A 186 84.02 80.29 -38.31
CA ILE A 186 84.70 81.53 -37.91
C ILE A 186 86.17 81.55 -38.37
N ASN A 187 86.84 80.40 -38.37
CA ASN A 187 88.22 80.30 -38.86
C ASN A 187 88.28 80.32 -40.40
N GLU A 188 87.33 79.70 -41.10
CA GLU A 188 87.12 79.82 -42.54
C GLU A 188 86.91 81.29 -42.91
N LEU A 189 85.97 82.00 -42.27
CA LEU A 189 85.77 83.46 -42.46
C LEU A 189 87.01 84.32 -42.11
N ARG A 190 87.94 83.82 -41.29
CA ARG A 190 89.21 84.51 -40.98
C ARG A 190 90.28 84.23 -42.04
N GLU A 191 90.33 83.02 -42.58
CA GLU A 191 91.18 82.71 -43.73
C GLU A 191 90.65 83.39 -45.00
N GLU A 192 89.33 83.35 -45.27
CA GLU A 192 88.69 84.11 -46.35
C GLU A 192 89.01 85.61 -46.24
N LYS A 193 89.02 86.21 -45.04
CA LYS A 193 89.46 87.61 -44.88
C LYS A 193 90.95 87.83 -45.19
N ARG A 194 91.83 86.89 -44.82
CA ARG A 194 93.27 86.93 -45.15
C ARG A 194 93.49 86.73 -46.65
N GLU A 195 92.68 85.90 -47.28
CA GLU A 195 92.67 85.67 -48.72
C GLU A 195 92.08 86.86 -49.45
N ASP A 196 91.00 87.50 -48.99
CA ASP A 196 90.48 88.77 -49.50
C ASP A 196 91.50 89.91 -49.41
N GLU A 197 92.30 89.96 -48.33
CA GLU A 197 93.39 90.92 -48.20
C GLU A 197 94.52 90.65 -49.22
N ARG A 198 94.86 89.38 -49.48
CA ARG A 198 95.79 88.98 -50.56
C ARG A 198 95.20 89.22 -51.95
N MET A 199 93.92 88.94 -52.14
CA MET A 199 93.17 89.10 -53.38
C MET A 199 92.97 90.58 -53.72
N LYS A 200 92.84 91.47 -52.73
CA LYS A 200 92.92 92.92 -52.97
C LYS A 200 94.31 93.33 -53.46
N GLN A 201 95.38 92.81 -52.85
CA GLN A 201 96.75 93.05 -53.29
C GLN A 201 97.08 92.43 -54.67
N GLN A 202 96.32 91.41 -55.10
CA GLN A 202 96.37 90.88 -56.47
C GLN A 202 95.47 91.67 -57.43
N ALA A 203 94.26 92.03 -57.04
CA ALA A 203 93.31 92.79 -57.84
C ALA A 203 93.80 94.22 -58.13
N GLU A 204 94.55 94.85 -57.22
CA GLU A 204 95.27 96.11 -57.53
C GLU A 204 96.34 95.92 -58.63
N LYS A 205 96.94 94.73 -58.74
CA LYS A 205 97.86 94.39 -59.84
C LYS A 205 97.10 94.06 -61.11
N GLU A 206 96.07 93.21 -61.03
CA GLU A 206 95.27 92.78 -62.19
C GLU A 206 94.43 93.92 -62.78
N TYR A 207 94.01 94.92 -61.99
CA TYR A 207 93.35 96.12 -62.51
C TYR A 207 94.27 96.98 -63.40
N LEU A 208 95.59 96.94 -63.17
CA LEU A 208 96.55 97.56 -64.08
C LEU A 208 96.62 96.80 -65.41
N ASP A 209 96.59 95.47 -65.37
CA ASP A 209 96.63 94.58 -66.56
C ASP A 209 95.30 94.56 -67.35
N GLU A 210 94.15 94.57 -66.68
CA GLU A 210 92.84 94.39 -67.34
C GLU A 210 92.39 95.66 -68.10
N LYS A 211 92.92 96.82 -67.70
CA LYS A 211 92.79 98.08 -68.43
C LYS A 211 93.34 98.00 -69.87
N GLU A 212 94.23 97.04 -70.15
CA GLU A 212 94.72 96.75 -71.51
C GLU A 212 93.76 95.86 -72.33
N LYS A 213 92.95 95.01 -71.67
CA LYS A 213 92.12 93.97 -72.31
C LYS A 213 90.72 94.44 -72.70
N GLU A 214 90.09 95.33 -71.93
CA GLU A 214 88.66 95.69 -72.14
C GLU A 214 88.40 96.37 -73.51
N ARG A 215 89.44 96.90 -74.16
CA ARG A 215 89.41 97.42 -75.55
C ARG A 215 88.91 96.41 -76.60
N GLN A 216 88.83 95.10 -76.31
CA GLN A 216 88.61 94.06 -77.32
C GLN A 216 87.18 93.48 -77.43
N ARG A 217 86.31 93.55 -76.40
CA ARG A 217 85.11 92.67 -76.32
C ARG A 217 83.77 93.21 -76.84
N LYS A 218 83.58 94.53 -77.05
CA LYS A 218 82.26 95.16 -77.29
C LYS A 218 81.53 94.82 -78.62
N LEU A 219 81.94 93.78 -79.35
CA LEU A 219 81.57 93.54 -80.76
C LEU A 219 80.57 92.39 -81.04
N ARG A 220 80.13 91.57 -80.06
CA ARG A 220 79.50 90.25 -80.37
C ARG A 220 78.01 89.99 -80.02
N LEU A 221 77.32 90.75 -79.15
CA LEU A 221 76.18 90.18 -78.37
C LEU A 221 74.73 90.29 -78.94
N LYS A 222 74.49 90.72 -80.19
CA LYS A 222 73.19 91.35 -80.56
C LYS A 222 72.07 90.47 -81.20
N GLN A 223 72.09 89.13 -81.12
CA GLN A 223 71.39 88.28 -82.13
C GLN A 223 70.34 87.20 -81.71
N ALA A 224 69.92 87.00 -80.45
CA ALA A 224 69.37 85.67 -80.04
C ALA A 224 68.05 85.58 -79.20
N SER A 225 66.97 86.34 -79.44
CA SER A 225 65.95 86.60 -78.38
C SER A 225 64.46 86.16 -78.53
N GLU A 226 63.92 85.66 -79.65
CA GLU A 226 62.48 85.92 -79.98
C GLU A 226 61.43 84.76 -79.86
N ASP A 227 61.78 83.48 -79.63
CA ASP A 227 60.96 82.33 -80.11
C ASP A 227 59.87 81.64 -79.21
N THR A 228 59.63 81.99 -77.94
CA THR A 228 59.10 80.99 -76.93
C THR A 228 57.65 81.13 -76.40
N GLN A 229 56.76 81.83 -77.10
CA GLN A 229 55.67 82.60 -76.46
C GLN A 229 54.25 81.95 -76.37
N LEU A 230 54.06 80.63 -76.13
CA LEU A 230 52.73 79.97 -76.19
C LEU A 230 52.42 78.90 -75.10
N ALA A 231 51.11 78.64 -74.87
CA ALA A 231 50.57 77.87 -73.74
C ALA A 231 49.25 77.11 -74.05
N ASN A 232 48.69 76.39 -73.06
CA ASN A 232 47.48 75.53 -73.18
C ASN A 232 46.55 75.59 -71.94
N GLN A 233 45.23 75.44 -72.12
CA GLN A 233 44.22 75.35 -71.04
C GLN A 233 42.99 74.51 -71.48
N ARG A 234 42.61 73.43 -70.76
CA ARG A 234 41.37 72.64 -70.99
C ARG A 234 40.85 71.86 -69.75
N LEU A 235 39.53 71.59 -69.72
CA LEU A 235 38.78 70.44 -69.13
C LEU A 235 38.31 70.46 -67.63
N GLN A 236 36.98 70.39 -67.36
CA GLN A 236 36.41 70.68 -66.01
C GLN A 236 35.02 70.06 -65.60
N LEU A 237 34.52 68.91 -66.12
CA LEU A 237 33.04 68.69 -66.28
C LEU A 237 32.22 67.55 -65.56
N HIS A 238 32.75 66.63 -64.73
CA HIS A 238 32.07 65.30 -64.52
C HIS A 238 31.38 65.03 -63.14
N ARG A 239 30.20 65.60 -62.79
CA ARG A 239 29.70 65.58 -61.37
C ARG A 239 28.23 65.22 -60.96
N GLU A 240 27.30 64.76 -61.82
CA GLU A 240 25.83 64.87 -61.50
C GLU A 240 24.96 63.60 -61.21
N MET A 241 25.49 62.36 -61.22
CA MET A 241 24.68 61.15 -61.52
C MET A 241 23.94 60.33 -60.39
N GLN A 242 23.71 60.83 -59.16
CA GLN A 242 23.56 59.93 -57.98
C GLN A 242 22.21 59.84 -57.19
N LYS A 243 21.06 60.36 -57.64
CA LYS A 243 19.95 60.74 -56.71
C LYS A 243 18.60 59.97 -56.68
N GLU A 244 18.43 58.78 -57.28
CA GLU A 244 17.08 58.32 -57.70
C GLU A 244 16.49 56.97 -57.16
N LYS A 245 17.03 56.30 -56.12
CA LYS A 245 16.64 54.89 -55.79
C LYS A 245 15.81 54.60 -54.52
N GLU A 246 15.30 55.61 -53.81
CA GLU A 246 14.88 55.47 -52.39
C GLU A 246 13.35 55.43 -52.11
N ARG A 247 12.51 54.77 -52.94
CA ARG A 247 11.03 54.93 -52.94
C ARG A 247 10.13 53.67 -52.84
N LEU A 248 10.58 52.54 -52.29
CA LEU A 248 9.85 51.24 -52.45
C LEU A 248 9.62 50.38 -51.19
N GLU A 249 9.21 50.95 -50.04
CA GLU A 249 9.02 50.18 -48.77
C GLU A 249 7.58 50.09 -48.16
N ASP A 250 6.56 50.79 -48.66
CA ASP A 250 5.36 51.10 -47.86
C ASP A 250 4.12 50.14 -47.92
N LEU A 251 4.22 48.92 -48.48
CA LEU A 251 3.04 48.07 -48.81
C LEU A 251 2.95 46.68 -48.16
N LYS A 252 3.39 46.49 -46.91
CA LYS A 252 3.20 45.22 -46.15
C LYS A 252 2.67 45.40 -44.72
N ARG A 253 1.82 46.42 -44.50
CA ARG A 253 1.38 46.87 -43.17
C ARG A 253 -0.08 46.47 -42.81
N GLU A 254 -0.67 45.47 -43.49
CA GLU A 254 -2.13 45.19 -43.42
C GLU A 254 -2.56 43.79 -42.89
N GLU A 255 -1.66 42.87 -42.54
CA GLU A 255 -2.06 41.51 -42.13
C GLU A 255 -2.52 41.35 -40.66
N GLU A 256 -2.46 42.41 -39.84
CA GLU A 256 -2.67 42.31 -38.38
C GLU A 256 -4.15 42.36 -37.92
N GLU A 257 -5.12 42.77 -38.76
CA GLU A 257 -6.51 42.94 -38.28
C GLU A 257 -7.36 41.66 -38.22
N ARG A 258 -6.99 40.58 -38.93
CA ARG A 258 -7.85 39.38 -39.05
C ARG A 258 -7.93 38.47 -37.82
N LYS A 259 -7.09 38.66 -36.79
CA LYS A 259 -7.16 37.87 -35.53
C LYS A 259 -8.10 38.45 -34.46
N LYS A 260 -8.76 39.59 -34.73
CA LYS A 260 -9.53 40.37 -33.75
C LYS A 260 -10.97 39.86 -33.50
N GLN A 261 -11.51 38.98 -34.35
CA GLN A 261 -12.93 38.55 -34.32
C GLN A 261 -13.25 37.30 -33.47
N LEU A 262 -12.25 36.63 -32.89
CA LEU A 262 -12.46 35.43 -32.06
C LEU A 262 -12.91 35.72 -30.60
N ARG A 263 -13.41 36.94 -30.34
CA ARG A 263 -13.86 37.39 -28.99
C ARG A 263 -15.36 37.23 -28.72
N ASP A 264 -16.21 37.08 -29.74
CA ASP A 264 -17.68 37.11 -29.56
C ASP A 264 -18.35 35.75 -29.28
N ALA A 265 -17.63 34.64 -29.45
CA ALA A 265 -18.15 33.28 -29.21
C ALA A 265 -18.34 32.93 -27.70
N LYS A 266 -18.21 33.89 -26.78
CA LYS A 266 -18.25 33.68 -25.32
C LYS A 266 -19.64 33.88 -24.68
N ARG A 267 -20.71 34.07 -25.47
CA ARG A 267 -22.00 34.57 -24.95
C ARG A 267 -23.20 33.60 -24.95
N LEU A 268 -23.14 32.44 -25.63
CA LEU A 268 -24.34 31.60 -25.86
C LEU A 268 -24.50 30.39 -24.92
N ASN A 269 -23.40 29.79 -24.43
CA ASN A 269 -23.44 28.50 -23.72
C ASN A 269 -23.69 28.56 -22.19
N LEU A 270 -24.16 29.69 -21.65
CA LEU A 270 -24.36 29.86 -20.20
C LEU A 270 -25.83 29.96 -19.72
N GLN A 271 -26.83 29.88 -20.61
CA GLN A 271 -28.24 30.16 -20.22
C GLN A 271 -29.29 29.08 -20.45
N ARG A 272 -29.05 28.02 -21.24
CA ARG A 272 -30.15 27.10 -21.66
C ARG A 272 -30.33 25.80 -20.87
N GLN A 273 -29.28 25.18 -20.36
CA GLN A 273 -29.40 23.86 -19.69
C GLN A 273 -29.73 23.91 -18.18
N LYS A 274 -29.96 25.09 -17.60
CA LYS A 274 -30.25 25.28 -16.16
C LYS A 274 -31.73 25.33 -15.76
N LYS A 275 -32.70 25.03 -16.66
CA LYS A 275 -34.14 25.23 -16.36
C LYS A 275 -35.12 24.08 -16.64
N GLU A 276 -34.85 23.12 -17.51
CA GLU A 276 -35.91 22.17 -17.95
C GLU A 276 -36.03 20.90 -17.08
N ASN A 277 -34.93 20.36 -16.55
CA ASN A 277 -34.96 19.08 -15.82
C ASN A 277 -35.47 19.14 -14.37
N ALA A 278 -35.98 20.29 -13.91
CA ALA A 278 -36.42 20.51 -12.53
C ALA A 278 -37.95 20.55 -12.32
N GLN A 279 -38.76 20.60 -13.38
CA GLN A 279 -40.19 20.97 -13.27
C GLN A 279 -41.20 19.89 -13.69
N ALA A 280 -40.77 18.80 -14.34
CA ALA A 280 -41.66 17.72 -14.79
C ALA A 280 -41.97 16.63 -13.74
N ARG A 281 -41.35 16.68 -12.55
CA ARG A 281 -41.30 15.57 -11.59
C ARG A 281 -42.32 15.63 -10.43
N LYS A 282 -43.35 16.51 -10.48
CA LYS A 282 -44.23 16.79 -9.32
C LYS A 282 -45.76 16.84 -9.51
N GLN A 283 -46.30 16.81 -10.74
CA GLN A 283 -47.70 17.25 -10.96
C GLN A 283 -48.61 16.29 -11.76
N ARG A 284 -48.33 14.97 -11.82
CA ARG A 284 -49.14 14.01 -12.63
C ARG A 284 -49.57 12.69 -11.96
N MET A 285 -49.41 12.54 -10.64
CA MET A 285 -49.90 11.35 -9.91
C MET A 285 -50.88 11.66 -8.77
N ILE A 286 -51.29 12.91 -8.58
CA ILE A 286 -52.14 13.32 -7.43
C ILE A 286 -53.63 13.39 -7.81
N ASP A 287 -53.96 13.67 -9.07
CA ASP A 287 -55.33 14.02 -9.49
C ASP A 287 -56.20 12.81 -9.93
N LEU A 288 -55.73 11.57 -9.76
CA LEU A 288 -56.47 10.36 -10.15
C LEU A 288 -57.25 9.69 -9.00
N ALA A 289 -57.17 10.24 -7.77
CA ALA A 289 -57.56 9.54 -6.54
C ALA A 289 -58.94 9.93 -5.94
N THR A 290 -59.64 10.93 -6.47
CA THR A 290 -60.73 11.62 -5.72
C THR A 290 -62.14 11.54 -6.29
N ASN A 291 -62.37 11.06 -7.52
CA ASN A 291 -63.61 11.38 -8.25
C ASN A 291 -64.63 10.24 -8.52
N ASN A 292 -64.48 9.02 -7.99
CA ASN A 292 -65.38 7.89 -8.31
C ASN A 292 -66.08 7.20 -7.11
N LEU A 293 -66.21 7.87 -5.96
CA LEU A 293 -66.84 7.31 -4.74
C LEU A 293 -68.29 7.78 -4.46
N VAL A 294 -68.96 8.49 -5.37
CA VAL A 294 -70.16 9.31 -5.02
C VAL A 294 -71.41 9.05 -5.89
N LYS A 295 -71.53 7.93 -6.64
CA LYS A 295 -72.60 7.76 -7.67
C LYS A 295 -73.41 6.45 -7.69
N LEU A 296 -73.55 5.71 -6.58
CA LEU A 296 -74.27 4.40 -6.58
C LEU A 296 -75.37 4.17 -5.52
N GLU A 297 -75.71 5.13 -4.65
CA GLU A 297 -76.60 4.88 -3.49
C GLU A 297 -78.12 5.17 -3.66
N GLN A 298 -78.64 5.56 -4.83
CA GLN A 298 -79.97 6.22 -4.92
C GLN A 298 -81.04 5.52 -5.80
N LYS A 299 -81.39 4.23 -5.59
CA LYS A 299 -82.31 3.53 -6.54
C LYS A 299 -83.15 2.32 -6.07
N ASN A 300 -83.80 2.31 -4.88
CA ASN A 300 -84.27 1.04 -4.27
C ASN A 300 -85.65 0.93 -3.55
N GLU A 301 -86.67 1.79 -3.75
CA GLU A 301 -87.74 1.96 -2.70
C GLU A 301 -89.27 2.00 -3.07
N GLU A 302 -89.79 1.42 -4.17
CA GLU A 302 -91.24 1.53 -4.51
C GLU A 302 -91.95 0.25 -5.08
N ARG A 303 -92.48 -0.71 -4.28
CA ARG A 303 -93.27 -1.85 -4.87
C ARG A 303 -94.25 -2.76 -4.05
N LEU A 304 -94.74 -2.45 -2.84
CA LEU A 304 -95.40 -3.46 -1.95
C LEU A 304 -96.83 -3.10 -1.45
N GLN A 305 -97.90 -3.89 -1.73
CA GLN A 305 -99.25 -3.54 -1.20
C GLN A 305 -100.36 -4.62 -1.01
N ASN A 306 -100.93 -5.22 -2.07
CA ASN A 306 -102.40 -5.41 -2.17
C ASN A 306 -102.92 -6.90 -2.26
N GLN A 307 -104.24 -7.06 -2.48
CA GLN A 307 -105.11 -8.25 -2.70
C GLN A 307 -105.66 -9.00 -1.44
N SER A 308 -107.02 -9.20 -1.35
CA SER A 308 -107.75 -10.18 -0.46
C SER A 308 -109.31 -10.04 -0.46
N LYS A 309 -110.12 -11.16 -0.53
CA LYS A 309 -111.50 -11.45 0.07
C LYS A 309 -112.42 -12.48 -0.69
N GLU A 310 -113.46 -13.03 0.00
CA GLU A 310 -114.63 -13.91 -0.41
C GLU A 310 -114.50 -15.47 -0.37
N VAL A 311 -115.46 -16.29 0.17
CA VAL A 311 -115.28 -17.79 0.23
C VAL A 311 -116.44 -18.84 0.46
N ARG A 312 -117.54 -18.64 1.23
CA ARG A 312 -118.29 -19.79 1.90
C ARG A 312 -119.50 -20.45 1.18
N SER A 313 -119.91 -21.65 1.65
CA SER A 313 -121.02 -22.52 1.14
C SER A 313 -121.87 -23.21 2.27
N LYS A 314 -122.60 -24.33 2.01
CA LYS A 314 -123.74 -24.92 2.80
C LYS A 314 -123.57 -26.42 3.24
N GLU A 315 -124.52 -26.98 4.02
CA GLU A 315 -124.50 -28.39 4.54
C GLU A 315 -125.82 -29.24 4.46
N ASP A 316 -127.00 -28.71 4.79
CA ASP A 316 -128.34 -29.34 4.73
C ASP A 316 -128.66 -30.61 5.61
N LYS A 317 -129.29 -31.68 5.09
CA LYS A 317 -130.32 -32.53 5.78
C LYS A 317 -129.99 -34.00 6.15
N MET A 318 -128.74 -34.44 6.03
CA MET A 318 -128.26 -35.86 6.08
C MET A 318 -128.35 -36.62 7.44
N LEU A 319 -129.38 -36.43 8.28
CA LEU A 319 -129.24 -36.68 9.73
C LEU A 319 -129.99 -37.87 10.38
N LYS A 320 -131.20 -38.27 9.94
CA LYS A 320 -132.06 -39.18 10.75
C LYS A 320 -131.80 -40.68 10.59
N GLU A 321 -131.76 -41.24 9.38
CA GLU A 321 -131.53 -42.69 9.16
C GLU A 321 -130.17 -43.20 9.68
N ARG A 322 -129.24 -42.27 9.94
CA ARG A 322 -127.99 -42.56 10.65
C ARG A 322 -128.22 -43.08 12.09
N ALA A 323 -129.39 -42.90 12.71
CA ALA A 323 -129.58 -43.12 14.15
C ALA A 323 -129.52 -44.61 14.57
N ASP A 324 -130.22 -45.51 13.88
CA ASP A 324 -130.40 -46.88 14.40
C ASP A 324 -129.23 -47.81 14.04
N ARG A 325 -128.57 -47.59 12.88
CA ARG A 325 -127.26 -48.23 12.59
C ARG A 325 -126.22 -47.86 13.66
N ARG A 326 -126.22 -46.59 14.12
CA ARG A 326 -125.31 -46.12 15.16
C ARG A 326 -125.42 -46.90 16.48
N ALA A 327 -126.59 -47.46 16.83
CA ALA A 327 -126.76 -48.20 18.08
C ALA A 327 -126.06 -49.58 18.05
N ALA A 328 -126.26 -50.37 17.00
CA ALA A 328 -125.58 -51.66 16.85
C ALA A 328 -124.07 -51.49 16.60
N GLU A 329 -123.68 -50.45 15.85
CA GLU A 329 -122.28 -50.05 15.69
C GLU A 329 -121.65 -49.69 17.05
N GLN A 330 -122.36 -48.98 17.94
CA GLN A 330 -121.85 -48.56 19.25
C GLN A 330 -121.39 -49.72 20.15
N GLU A 331 -122.12 -50.84 20.22
CA GLU A 331 -121.69 -51.98 21.05
C GLU A 331 -120.49 -52.75 20.48
N ALA A 332 -120.41 -52.91 19.16
CA ALA A 332 -119.25 -53.48 18.50
C ALA A 332 -118.02 -52.57 18.69
N ILE A 333 -118.21 -51.26 18.51
CA ILE A 333 -117.21 -50.23 18.78
C ILE A 333 -116.79 -50.24 20.25
N ALA A 334 -117.70 -50.43 21.22
CA ALA A 334 -117.37 -50.44 22.64
C ALA A 334 -116.44 -51.62 23.01
N ARG A 335 -116.74 -52.84 22.52
CA ARG A 335 -115.88 -54.01 22.73
C ARG A 335 -114.53 -53.86 22.04
N SER A 336 -114.51 -53.39 20.78
CA SER A 336 -113.28 -53.11 20.03
C SER A 336 -112.42 -52.05 20.73
N ARG A 337 -113.03 -50.93 21.18
CA ARG A 337 -112.34 -49.86 21.94
C ARG A 337 -111.75 -50.38 23.24
N ARG A 338 -112.45 -51.23 24.00
CA ARG A 338 -111.92 -51.77 25.26
C ARG A 338 -110.66 -52.62 25.02
N HIS A 339 -110.66 -53.44 23.97
CA HIS A 339 -109.46 -54.21 23.57
C HIS A 339 -108.34 -53.31 23.04
N GLN A 340 -108.65 -52.33 22.19
CA GLN A 340 -107.68 -51.34 21.70
C GLN A 340 -107.06 -50.50 22.84
N LEU A 341 -107.81 -50.18 23.89
CA LEU A 341 -107.30 -49.46 25.06
C LEU A 341 -106.33 -50.33 25.87
N ASP A 342 -106.62 -51.61 26.08
CA ASP A 342 -105.70 -52.56 26.75
C ASP A 342 -104.43 -52.78 25.92
N CYS A 343 -104.54 -52.99 24.60
CA CYS A 343 -103.38 -53.06 23.71
C CYS A 343 -102.53 -51.78 23.77
N LYS A 344 -103.15 -50.59 23.64
CA LYS A 344 -102.45 -49.30 23.76
C LYS A 344 -101.84 -49.06 25.12
N GLN A 345 -102.43 -49.59 26.19
CA GLN A 345 -101.87 -49.48 27.54
C GLN A 345 -100.62 -50.34 27.66
N ARG A 346 -100.64 -51.58 27.15
CA ARG A 346 -99.46 -52.46 27.10
C ARG A 346 -98.37 -51.91 26.18
N GLU A 347 -98.73 -51.33 25.03
CA GLU A 347 -97.77 -50.64 24.15
C GLU A 347 -97.10 -49.47 24.90
N LYS A 348 -97.87 -48.60 25.56
CA LYS A 348 -97.31 -47.53 26.40
C LYS A 348 -96.42 -48.02 27.53
N GLU A 349 -96.77 -49.13 28.19
CA GLU A 349 -95.96 -49.71 29.26
C GLU A 349 -94.63 -50.25 28.73
N ARG A 350 -94.60 -50.81 27.51
CA ARG A 350 -93.37 -51.24 26.83
C ARG A 350 -92.55 -50.05 26.32
N GLU A 351 -93.18 -49.07 25.67
CA GLU A 351 -92.54 -47.81 25.26
C GLU A 351 -91.90 -47.09 26.47
N ALA A 352 -92.57 -47.09 27.64
CA ALA A 352 -92.02 -46.53 28.86
C ALA A 352 -90.81 -47.31 29.41
N GLN A 353 -90.82 -48.64 29.32
CA GLN A 353 -89.67 -49.48 29.70
C GLN A 353 -88.49 -49.27 28.76
N GLU A 354 -88.72 -49.32 27.44
CA GLU A 354 -87.72 -49.06 26.41
C GLU A 354 -87.14 -47.64 26.53
N ALA A 355 -87.97 -46.64 26.85
CA ALA A 355 -87.51 -45.28 27.11
C ALA A 355 -86.64 -45.17 28.37
N LEU A 356 -86.99 -45.87 29.46
CA LEU A 356 -86.18 -45.93 30.68
C LEU A 356 -84.82 -46.59 30.41
N GLU A 357 -84.80 -47.71 29.69
CA GLU A 357 -83.55 -48.38 29.29
C GLU A 357 -82.69 -47.47 28.40
N CYS A 358 -83.30 -46.78 27.43
CA CYS A 358 -82.61 -45.79 26.62
C CYS A 358 -82.03 -44.66 27.46
N VAL A 359 -82.76 -44.11 28.45
CA VAL A 359 -82.26 -43.04 29.33
C VAL A 359 -81.05 -43.53 30.14
N VAL A 360 -81.08 -44.75 30.68
CA VAL A 360 -79.96 -45.34 31.43
C VAL A 360 -78.75 -45.56 30.51
N GLN A 361 -78.95 -46.06 29.29
CA GLN A 361 -77.87 -46.23 28.31
C GLN A 361 -77.25 -44.89 27.88
N TRP A 362 -78.08 -43.86 27.65
CA TRP A 362 -77.62 -42.51 27.33
C TRP A 362 -76.86 -41.86 28.48
N GLU A 363 -77.29 -42.05 29.74
CA GLU A 363 -76.55 -41.55 30.90
C GLU A 363 -75.18 -42.25 31.03
N GLN A 364 -75.13 -43.57 30.87
CA GLN A 364 -73.87 -44.33 30.86
C GLN A 364 -72.95 -43.96 29.68
N PHE A 365 -73.52 -43.57 28.54
CA PHE A 365 -72.77 -43.06 27.39
C PHE A 365 -72.22 -41.65 27.68
N GLY A 366 -73.07 -40.74 28.17
CA GLY A 366 -72.68 -39.38 28.56
C GLY A 366 -71.54 -39.38 29.61
N ARG A 367 -71.67 -40.20 30.66
CA ARG A 367 -70.60 -40.39 31.67
C ARG A 367 -69.29 -40.91 31.05
N ARG A 368 -69.35 -41.78 30.04
CA ARG A 368 -68.16 -42.27 29.32
C ARG A 368 -67.51 -41.17 28.46
N ILE A 369 -68.30 -40.41 27.71
CA ILE A 369 -67.83 -39.26 26.92
C ILE A 369 -67.23 -38.17 27.81
N GLU A 370 -67.85 -37.85 28.95
CA GLU A 370 -67.28 -36.92 29.93
C GLU A 370 -65.94 -37.39 30.49
N MET A 371 -65.80 -38.69 30.81
CA MET A 371 -64.54 -39.26 31.30
C MET A 371 -63.45 -39.21 30.23
N GLN A 372 -63.77 -39.55 28.98
CA GLN A 372 -62.84 -39.46 27.85
C GLN A 372 -62.43 -38.00 27.59
N SER A 373 -63.38 -37.06 27.55
CA SER A 373 -63.10 -35.63 27.39
C SER A 373 -62.19 -35.09 28.51
N LYS A 374 -62.43 -35.47 29.77
CA LYS A 374 -61.57 -35.10 30.91
C LYS A 374 -60.16 -35.72 30.80
N GLN A 375 -60.03 -36.92 30.25
CA GLN A 375 -58.74 -37.56 29.98
C GLN A 375 -57.99 -36.85 28.85
N GLU A 376 -58.63 -36.61 27.71
CA GLU A 376 -58.04 -35.85 26.60
C GLU A 376 -57.60 -34.44 27.01
N GLU A 377 -58.41 -33.74 27.83
CA GLU A 377 -58.00 -32.44 28.38
C GLU A 377 -56.76 -32.54 29.28
N GLN A 378 -56.64 -33.60 30.10
CA GLN A 378 -55.46 -33.81 30.94
C GLN A 378 -54.23 -34.16 30.10
N GLU A 379 -54.38 -35.00 29.08
CA GLU A 379 -53.30 -35.36 28.15
C GLU A 379 -52.80 -34.13 27.38
N ARG A 380 -53.71 -33.34 26.79
CA ARG A 380 -53.36 -32.07 26.11
C ARG A 380 -52.64 -31.11 27.05
N ARG A 381 -53.12 -30.92 28.29
CA ARG A 381 -52.43 -30.08 29.29
C ARG A 381 -51.03 -30.59 29.64
N LEU A 382 -50.81 -31.91 29.67
CA LEU A 382 -49.48 -32.50 29.90
C LEU A 382 -48.57 -32.35 28.68
N GLU A 383 -49.10 -32.43 27.46
CA GLU A 383 -48.37 -32.17 26.22
C GLU A 383 -47.98 -30.71 26.09
N ASP A 384 -48.91 -29.78 26.34
CA ASP A 384 -48.66 -28.33 26.38
C ASP A 384 -47.59 -27.99 27.42
N LEU A 385 -47.64 -28.61 28.61
CA LEU A 385 -46.63 -28.43 29.66
C LEU A 385 -45.25 -28.95 29.22
N ARG A 386 -45.19 -30.13 28.59
CA ARG A 386 -43.94 -30.69 28.02
C ARG A 386 -43.37 -29.78 26.93
N LEU A 387 -44.23 -29.28 26.04
CA LEU A 387 -43.85 -28.34 24.98
C LEU A 387 -43.32 -27.02 25.55
N ALA A 388 -43.99 -26.44 26.55
CA ALA A 388 -43.54 -25.22 27.22
C ALA A 388 -42.19 -25.41 27.94
N ILE A 389 -41.97 -26.56 28.59
CA ILE A 389 -40.67 -26.91 29.20
C ILE A 389 -39.59 -27.03 28.12
N GLY A 390 -39.86 -27.72 27.01
CA GLY A 390 -38.94 -27.87 25.89
C GLY A 390 -38.57 -26.53 25.23
N GLN A 391 -39.58 -25.68 24.97
CA GLN A 391 -39.38 -24.33 24.43
C GLN A 391 -38.55 -23.46 25.39
N LYS A 392 -38.80 -23.54 26.71
CA LYS A 392 -37.99 -22.84 27.72
C LYS A 392 -36.54 -23.31 27.69
N GLN A 393 -36.29 -24.62 27.66
CA GLN A 393 -34.94 -25.19 27.57
C GLN A 393 -34.22 -24.73 26.30
N GLN A 394 -34.90 -24.71 25.14
CA GLN A 394 -34.34 -24.19 23.89
C GLN A 394 -34.04 -22.68 23.97
N ALA A 395 -34.94 -21.90 24.56
CA ALA A 395 -34.74 -20.46 24.75
C ALA A 395 -33.56 -20.15 25.68
N ASP A 396 -33.43 -20.88 26.79
CA ASP A 396 -32.33 -20.72 27.75
C ASP A 396 -30.99 -21.24 27.17
N ALA A 397 -31.00 -22.32 26.38
CA ALA A 397 -29.83 -22.77 25.62
C ALA A 397 -29.39 -21.72 24.58
N ARG A 398 -30.32 -21.14 23.81
CA ARG A 398 -30.03 -20.05 22.85
C ARG A 398 -29.51 -18.79 23.56
N ARG A 399 -30.08 -18.44 24.71
CA ARG A 399 -29.57 -17.34 25.57
C ARG A 399 -28.16 -17.61 26.08
N LYS A 400 -27.82 -18.87 26.39
CA LYS A 400 -26.47 -19.25 26.77
C LYS A 400 -25.51 -19.09 25.60
N ILE A 401 -25.83 -19.66 24.43
CA ILE A 401 -25.01 -19.54 23.20
C ILE A 401 -24.74 -18.06 22.88
N LEU A 402 -25.77 -17.20 22.85
CA LEU A 402 -25.59 -15.76 22.60
C LEU A 402 -24.73 -15.03 23.66
N LYS A 403 -24.71 -15.50 24.91
CA LYS A 403 -23.83 -14.97 25.95
C LYS A 403 -22.39 -15.46 25.76
N ASP A 404 -22.22 -16.74 25.42
CA ASP A 404 -20.92 -17.36 25.20
C ASP A 404 -20.25 -16.77 23.93
N GLU A 405 -21.01 -16.58 22.84
CA GLU A 405 -20.59 -15.85 21.63
C GLU A 405 -20.16 -14.42 21.93
N ARG A 406 -20.94 -13.67 22.72
CA ARG A 406 -20.59 -12.31 23.13
C ARG A 406 -19.37 -12.28 24.05
N ALA A 407 -19.19 -13.28 24.90
CA ALA A 407 -18.00 -13.41 25.74
C ALA A 407 -16.76 -13.72 24.89
N ALA A 408 -16.88 -14.60 23.89
CA ALA A 408 -15.81 -14.87 22.93
C ALA A 408 -15.43 -13.61 22.13
N GLN A 409 -16.41 -12.88 21.57
CA GLN A 409 -16.15 -11.61 20.89
C GLN A 409 -15.42 -10.59 21.77
N LEU A 410 -15.80 -10.48 23.05
CA LEU A 410 -15.11 -9.60 23.99
C LEU A 410 -13.69 -10.08 24.34
N GLN A 411 -13.44 -11.39 24.34
CA GLN A 411 -12.09 -11.96 24.51
C GLN A 411 -11.23 -11.75 23.26
N ASP A 412 -11.80 -11.92 22.06
CA ASP A 412 -11.13 -11.66 20.78
C ASP A 412 -10.78 -10.17 20.64
N ASP A 413 -11.70 -9.27 20.99
CA ASP A 413 -11.45 -7.82 21.07
C ASP A 413 -10.33 -7.47 22.07
N GLN A 414 -10.30 -8.14 23.23
CA GLN A 414 -9.24 -7.94 24.24
C GLN A 414 -7.89 -8.49 23.75
N ALA A 415 -7.88 -9.65 23.10
CA ALA A 415 -6.69 -10.24 22.50
C ALA A 415 -6.14 -9.35 21.38
N ALA A 416 -7.00 -8.87 20.47
CA ALA A 416 -6.63 -7.94 19.40
C ALA A 416 -6.05 -6.63 19.95
N ARG A 417 -6.66 -6.04 20.98
CA ARG A 417 -6.11 -4.86 21.67
C ARG A 417 -4.75 -5.14 22.31
N SER A 418 -4.62 -6.27 23.02
CA SER A 418 -3.34 -6.62 23.64
C SER A 418 -2.23 -6.81 22.61
N VAL A 419 -2.51 -7.41 21.44
CA VAL A 419 -1.55 -7.53 20.34
C VAL A 419 -1.13 -6.14 19.83
N LEU A 420 -2.09 -5.22 19.64
CA LEU A 420 -1.79 -3.83 19.24
C LEU A 420 -0.95 -3.10 20.29
N ASP A 421 -1.24 -3.26 21.57
CA ASP A 421 -0.46 -2.66 22.66
C ASP A 421 0.98 -3.22 22.68
N HIS A 422 1.17 -4.52 22.47
CA HIS A 422 2.49 -5.15 22.36
C HIS A 422 3.26 -4.70 21.10
N GLU A 423 2.57 -4.46 19.97
CA GLU A 423 3.16 -3.83 18.78
C GLU A 423 3.60 -2.38 19.05
N ASP A 424 2.78 -1.61 19.75
CA ASP A 424 3.06 -0.22 20.14
C ASP A 424 4.27 -0.12 21.07
N ASP A 425 4.38 -1.00 22.07
CA ASP A 425 5.54 -1.05 22.96
C ASP A 425 6.81 -1.55 22.26
N ARG A 426 6.71 -2.55 21.36
CA ARG A 426 7.82 -2.93 20.48
C ARG A 426 8.29 -1.76 19.62
N PHE A 427 7.37 -0.96 19.09
CA PHE A 427 7.70 0.22 18.30
C PHE A 427 8.38 1.29 19.15
N ARG A 428 7.87 1.57 20.36
CA ARG A 428 8.48 2.52 21.30
C ARG A 428 9.92 2.15 21.61
N VAL A 429 10.21 0.89 21.95
CA VAL A 429 11.58 0.41 22.24
C VAL A 429 12.50 0.59 21.03
N VAL A 430 12.04 0.22 19.82
CA VAL A 430 12.85 0.37 18.60
C VAL A 430 13.07 1.85 18.22
N ALA A 431 12.07 2.72 18.43
CA ALA A 431 12.18 4.15 18.17
C ALA A 431 13.01 4.90 19.21
N GLN A 432 12.97 4.50 20.48
CA GLN A 432 13.86 4.99 21.54
C GLN A 432 15.31 4.63 21.23
N ARG A 433 15.58 3.35 20.94
CA ARG A 433 16.91 2.90 20.52
C ARG A 433 17.40 3.63 19.27
N ALA A 434 16.54 3.84 18.27
CA ALA A 434 16.88 4.63 17.08
C ALA A 434 17.26 6.09 17.38
N LEU A 435 16.69 6.67 18.44
CA LEU A 435 16.96 8.02 18.92
C LEU A 435 18.20 8.09 19.81
N GLU A 436 18.49 7.03 20.58
CA GLU A 436 19.73 6.85 21.34
C GLU A 436 20.92 6.65 20.40
N GLU A 437 20.84 5.69 19.47
CA GLU A 437 21.86 5.48 18.42
C GLU A 437 22.13 6.77 17.61
N ALA A 438 21.11 7.61 17.40
CA ALA A 438 21.28 8.89 16.72
C ALA A 438 22.02 9.92 17.58
N ARG A 439 21.74 9.98 18.88
CA ARG A 439 22.45 10.85 19.84
C ARG A 439 23.90 10.42 20.05
N GLU A 440 24.16 9.11 20.13
CA GLU A 440 25.51 8.54 20.24
C GLU A 440 26.39 8.89 19.04
N ARG A 441 25.81 8.95 17.83
CA ARG A 441 26.49 9.43 16.62
C ARG A 441 26.74 10.94 16.59
N GLY A 442 26.26 11.70 17.58
CA GLY A 442 26.37 13.16 17.60
C GLY A 442 25.42 13.89 16.63
N LEU A 443 24.34 13.25 16.17
CA LEU A 443 23.38 13.87 15.25
C LEU A 443 22.62 15.01 15.96
N THR A 444 22.85 16.24 15.51
CA THR A 444 22.33 17.46 16.14
C THR A 444 20.81 17.60 16.05
N ASN A 445 20.18 17.16 14.95
CA ASN A 445 18.74 17.32 14.72
C ASN A 445 17.95 16.01 14.77
N VAL A 446 17.78 15.44 15.97
CA VAL A 446 16.96 14.23 16.22
C VAL A 446 15.44 14.45 16.19
N PHE A 447 14.96 15.67 15.88
CA PHE A 447 13.52 15.98 15.84
C PHE A 447 12.69 15.11 14.89
N PRO A 448 13.16 14.71 13.68
CA PRO A 448 12.38 13.83 12.81
C PRO A 448 12.03 12.49 13.47
N ILE A 449 12.97 11.89 14.21
CA ILE A 449 12.77 10.60 14.91
C ILE A 449 11.79 10.79 16.08
N GLN A 450 11.95 11.86 16.87
CA GLN A 450 10.98 12.22 17.93
C GLN A 450 9.57 12.38 17.37
N LYS A 451 9.42 13.00 16.20
CA LYS A 451 8.12 13.17 15.55
C LYS A 451 7.48 11.83 15.16
N ALA A 452 8.25 10.86 14.68
CA ALA A 452 7.73 9.51 14.39
C ALA A 452 7.27 8.73 15.64
N MET A 453 7.72 9.09 16.85
CA MET A 453 7.21 8.49 18.08
C MET A 453 5.82 9.01 18.47
N VAL A 454 5.48 10.25 18.06
CA VAL A 454 4.23 10.95 18.40
C VAL A 454 3.21 10.90 17.26
N GLU A 455 3.66 10.77 16.01
CA GLU A 455 2.78 10.58 14.84
C GLU A 455 1.89 9.34 15.05
N LYS A 456 0.57 9.51 14.93
CA LYS A 456 -0.40 8.42 15.05
C LYS A 456 -0.10 7.35 13.99
N ARG A 457 -0.39 6.08 14.31
CA ARG A 457 -0.35 4.96 13.37
C ARG A 457 -1.23 5.27 12.16
N ILE A 458 -0.61 5.66 11.04
CA ILE A 458 -1.26 5.72 9.74
C ILE A 458 -1.15 4.33 9.16
N ASP A 459 -2.11 3.46 9.50
CA ASP A 459 -2.34 2.27 8.70
C ASP A 459 -2.89 2.73 7.36
N LEU A 460 -1.97 2.88 6.39
CA LEU A 460 -2.36 2.94 4.99
C LEU A 460 -3.00 1.58 4.69
N LEU A 461 -4.34 1.55 4.63
CA LEU A 461 -5.08 0.37 4.21
C LEU A 461 -4.38 -0.22 2.99
N HIS A 462 -4.07 -1.52 3.07
CA HIS A 462 -3.29 -2.21 2.04
C HIS A 462 -3.77 -1.79 0.66
N ALA A 463 -2.87 -1.23 -0.15
CA ALA A 463 -3.15 -0.82 -1.53
C ALA A 463 -3.37 -2.03 -2.46
N SER A 464 -3.84 -3.15 -1.92
CA SER A 464 -4.48 -4.25 -2.64
C SER A 464 -5.82 -3.77 -3.18
N GLY A 465 -5.75 -2.90 -4.20
CA GLY A 465 -6.84 -2.58 -5.11
C GLY A 465 -7.22 -3.76 -6.03
N PHE A 466 -7.13 -5.00 -5.51
CA PHE A 466 -7.83 -6.13 -6.08
C PHE A 466 -9.32 -5.92 -5.81
N ARG A 467 -9.98 -5.29 -6.78
CA ARG A 467 -11.43 -5.43 -6.94
C ARG A 467 -11.73 -6.92 -7.06
N VAL A 468 -12.59 -7.41 -6.17
CA VAL A 468 -13.39 -8.62 -6.41
C VAL A 468 -14.49 -8.25 -7.41
#